data_AF-A0A096M790-F1
#
_entry.id   AF-A0A096M790-F1
#
_cell.length_a   1.000
_cell.length_b   1.000
_cell.length_c   1.000
_cell.angle_alpha   90.00
_cell.angle_beta   90.00
_cell.angle_gamma   90.00
#
_symmetry.space_group_name_H-M   'P 1'
#
loop_
_entity.id
_entity.type
_entity.pdbx_description
1 polymer ?
#
loop_
_entity_poly.entity_id
_entity_poly.type
_entity_poly.pdbx_seq_one_letter_code
_entity_poly.pdbx_strand_id
1 'polypeptide(L)'
;MCSVANAIKKVDLHCHANNVAHNTHEISTSQLIVRRGQPFSITLELDFAFSTSESLKLTVETGRFPKPSRGTKCTFGTRVPMCDVGTKALWSCSINATSSLQTGCVTLSVTPPADAPVGKYSLSIELGRPSAVKESLVVLFNPWCQNDWVYLPDEKERQEYVMNEQGHIYTGTAHCFSPMFWDFGQFEEEMVDICLKLLDVNPKHKRDPENDVSARCNPIYVCRVISAMINCYDDMGVLQGCWDGNYHDGVCPTRWTSSVSILQRWFQSDCKAVKYGQCWVFAGVMCTVMRFFGIPCRVVTNFESGHDTNNSLTIDQYFDEYGLKKMGKEDSIWNFHVWVEGWMKRPDLDQDGRYDGWQVLDPTPQERSEGKLSLF
;
A
#
# COMPACT_ATOMS: atom_id res chain seq x y z
N MET A 1 -43.43 22.08 -13.05
CA MET A 1 -42.02 21.66 -12.97
C MET A 1 -41.97 20.36 -12.21
N CYS A 2 -41.85 19.21 -12.89
CA CYS A 2 -41.69 17.93 -12.20
C CYS A 2 -40.28 17.90 -11.61
N SER A 3 -40.16 17.85 -10.27
CA SER A 3 -38.87 17.60 -9.64
C SER A 3 -38.37 16.25 -10.11
N VAL A 4 -37.15 16.19 -10.64
CA VAL A 4 -36.50 14.93 -10.98
C VAL A 4 -36.18 14.23 -9.65
N ALA A 5 -37.12 13.44 -9.14
CA ALA A 5 -36.92 12.69 -7.91
C ALA A 5 -35.76 11.70 -8.12
N ASN A 6 -34.84 11.68 -7.15
CA ASN A 6 -33.74 10.74 -7.13
C ASN A 6 -34.31 9.32 -7.01
N ALA A 7 -34.01 8.44 -7.97
CA ALA A 7 -34.54 7.08 -8.01
C ALA A 7 -34.03 6.18 -6.86
N ILE A 8 -32.91 6.57 -6.25
CA ILE A 8 -32.24 5.88 -5.14
C ILE A 8 -32.47 6.73 -3.89
N LYS A 9 -33.13 6.17 -2.87
CA LYS A 9 -33.33 6.82 -1.56
C LYS A 9 -32.05 6.79 -0.74
N LYS A 10 -31.41 5.63 -0.72
CA LYS A 10 -30.29 5.33 0.16
C LYS A 10 -29.40 4.27 -0.47
N VAL A 11 -28.11 4.42 -0.23
CA VAL A 11 -27.10 3.41 -0.51
C VAL A 11 -26.54 2.94 0.83
N ASP A 12 -26.57 1.63 1.06
CA ASP A 12 -25.90 1.00 2.17
C ASP A 12 -24.67 0.25 1.64
N LEU A 13 -23.49 0.75 2.01
CA LEU A 13 -22.21 0.16 1.64
C LEU A 13 -21.82 -1.04 2.51
N HIS A 14 -22.61 -1.38 3.54
CA HIS A 14 -22.33 -2.46 4.48
C HIS A 14 -20.90 -2.41 5.04
N CYS A 15 -20.39 -1.21 5.35
CA CYS A 15 -18.97 -0.98 5.65
C CYS A 15 -18.41 -1.98 6.67
N HIS A 16 -19.06 -2.13 7.83
CA HIS A 16 -18.60 -3.06 8.86
C HIS A 16 -18.55 -4.52 8.37
N ALA A 17 -19.64 -5.03 7.77
CA ALA A 17 -19.71 -6.43 7.33
C ALA A 17 -18.72 -6.73 6.20
N ASN A 18 -18.60 -5.82 5.23
CA ASN A 18 -17.62 -5.94 4.16
C ASN A 18 -16.19 -5.87 4.72
N ASN A 19 -15.89 -4.91 5.58
CA ASN A 19 -14.53 -4.76 6.11
C ASN A 19 -14.12 -5.97 6.99
N VAL A 20 -15.06 -6.60 7.70
CA VAL A 20 -14.80 -7.87 8.40
C VAL A 20 -14.47 -8.97 7.38
N ALA A 21 -15.28 -9.13 6.33
CA ALA A 21 -15.03 -10.13 5.30
C ALA A 21 -13.72 -9.90 4.52
N HIS A 22 -13.27 -8.65 4.43
CA HIS A 22 -12.05 -8.26 3.72
C HIS A 22 -10.81 -8.15 4.64
N ASN A 23 -10.92 -8.46 5.94
CA ASN A 23 -9.82 -8.29 6.91
C ASN A 23 -9.28 -6.85 6.92
N THR A 24 -10.18 -5.87 6.98
CA THR A 24 -9.91 -4.41 7.00
C THR A 24 -10.71 -3.68 8.08
N HIS A 25 -11.46 -4.41 8.92
CA HIS A 25 -12.31 -3.84 9.98
C HIS A 25 -11.52 -3.14 11.09
N GLU A 26 -10.25 -3.51 11.30
CA GLU A 26 -9.34 -2.83 12.22
C GLU A 26 -8.95 -1.43 11.70
N ILE A 27 -8.91 -1.23 10.38
CA ILE A 27 -8.61 0.07 9.75
C ILE A 27 -9.79 1.04 9.91
N SER A 28 -11.00 0.55 9.66
CA SER A 28 -12.21 1.36 9.78
C SER A 28 -13.46 0.49 9.86
N THR A 29 -14.48 0.98 10.55
CA THR A 29 -15.84 0.40 10.56
C THR A 29 -16.86 1.25 9.80
N SER A 30 -16.50 2.49 9.43
CA SER A 30 -17.38 3.48 8.81
C SER A 30 -17.02 3.79 7.35
N GLN A 31 -15.75 3.68 6.97
CA GLN A 31 -15.30 3.81 5.59
C GLN A 31 -15.23 2.43 4.94
N LEU A 32 -15.73 2.29 3.70
CA LEU A 32 -15.62 1.04 2.95
C LEU A 32 -14.18 0.83 2.47
N ILE A 33 -13.51 -0.20 2.98
CA ILE A 33 -12.13 -0.56 2.64
C ILE A 33 -12.12 -2.02 2.25
N VAL A 34 -11.84 -2.30 0.97
CA VAL A 34 -11.91 -3.65 0.40
C VAL A 34 -10.56 -4.05 -0.16
N ARG A 35 -10.38 -5.36 -0.33
CA ARG A 35 -9.19 -5.93 -0.99
C ARG A 35 -9.57 -6.39 -2.39
N ARG A 36 -8.72 -6.10 -3.37
CA ARG A 36 -8.96 -6.43 -4.77
C ARG A 36 -9.15 -7.93 -5.00
N GLY A 37 -9.84 -8.33 -6.07
CA GLY A 37 -10.10 -9.74 -6.37
C GLY A 37 -11.11 -10.46 -5.46
N GLN A 38 -11.77 -9.75 -4.54
CA GLN A 38 -12.79 -10.30 -3.64
C GLN A 38 -14.08 -9.49 -3.70
N PRO A 39 -15.27 -10.13 -3.76
CA PRO A 39 -16.54 -9.44 -3.82
C PRO A 39 -16.93 -8.75 -2.51
N PHE A 40 -17.61 -7.61 -2.61
CA PHE A 40 -18.26 -6.91 -1.50
C PHE A 40 -19.72 -6.58 -1.84
N SER A 41 -20.54 -6.36 -0.80
CA SER A 41 -21.97 -6.13 -0.96
C SER A 41 -22.35 -4.65 -0.88
N ILE A 42 -23.29 -4.20 -1.71
CA ILE A 42 -23.92 -2.88 -1.62
C ILE A 42 -25.43 -3.06 -1.73
N THR A 43 -26.23 -2.39 -0.91
CA THR A 43 -27.69 -2.39 -1.04
C THR A 43 -28.20 -1.01 -1.47
N LEU A 44 -29.03 -1.00 -2.50
CA LEU A 44 -29.75 0.17 -2.97
C LEU A 44 -31.20 0.09 -2.49
N GLU A 45 -31.67 1.13 -1.81
CA GLU A 45 -33.08 1.31 -1.48
C GLU A 45 -33.72 2.27 -2.51
N LEU A 46 -34.71 1.78 -3.24
CA LEU A 46 -35.37 2.48 -4.34
C LEU A 46 -36.81 2.89 -4.00
N ASP A 47 -37.34 3.87 -4.73
CA ASP A 47 -38.74 4.32 -4.61
C ASP A 47 -39.75 3.40 -5.31
N PHE A 48 -39.26 2.41 -6.04
CA PHE A 48 -40.05 1.56 -6.92
C PHE A 48 -39.51 0.13 -6.92
N ALA A 49 -40.37 -0.81 -7.33
CA ALA A 49 -39.95 -2.19 -7.55
C ALA A 49 -38.93 -2.26 -8.69
N PHE A 50 -37.77 -2.85 -8.44
CA PHE A 50 -36.74 -3.02 -9.45
C PHE A 50 -37.05 -4.21 -10.35
N SER A 51 -37.09 -4.02 -11.65
CA SER A 51 -37.13 -5.13 -12.59
C SER A 51 -35.71 -5.46 -13.04
N THR A 52 -35.38 -6.75 -13.17
CA THR A 52 -34.09 -7.16 -13.75
C THR A 52 -33.93 -6.68 -15.19
N SER A 53 -35.00 -6.22 -15.85
CA SER A 53 -34.97 -5.56 -17.16
C SER A 53 -34.43 -4.14 -17.15
N GLU A 54 -34.40 -3.48 -16.00
CA GLU A 54 -33.87 -2.13 -15.87
C GLU A 54 -32.34 -2.12 -15.91
N SER A 55 -31.78 -1.03 -16.45
CA SER A 55 -30.33 -0.85 -16.54
C SER A 55 -29.81 -0.22 -15.25
N LEU A 56 -28.98 -0.98 -14.54
CA LEU A 56 -28.18 -0.49 -13.43
C LEU A 56 -26.72 -0.41 -13.88
N LYS A 57 -26.15 0.79 -13.82
CA LYS A 57 -24.79 1.08 -14.23
C LYS A 57 -23.98 1.59 -13.04
N LEU A 58 -22.81 1.00 -12.84
CA LEU A 58 -21.82 1.39 -11.86
C LEU A 58 -20.58 1.87 -12.61
N THR A 59 -20.01 2.98 -12.17
CA THR A 59 -18.74 3.51 -12.70
C THR A 59 -17.78 3.69 -11.54
N VAL A 60 -16.64 3.01 -11.59
CA VAL A 60 -15.54 3.19 -10.63
C VAL A 60 -14.41 3.95 -11.28
N GLU A 61 -13.84 4.90 -10.55
CA GLU A 61 -12.77 5.78 -11.02
C GLU A 61 -11.74 5.98 -9.91
N THR A 62 -10.44 5.96 -10.25
CA THR A 62 -9.34 6.27 -9.35
C THR A 62 -8.33 7.21 -10.03
N GLY A 63 -7.66 8.04 -9.23
CA GLY A 63 -6.77 9.08 -9.73
C GLY A 63 -7.49 10.28 -10.35
N ARG A 64 -6.71 11.30 -10.71
CA ARG A 64 -7.23 12.58 -11.23
C ARG A 64 -7.74 12.51 -12.66
N PHE A 65 -7.19 11.59 -13.47
CA PHE A 65 -7.53 11.44 -14.89
C PHE A 65 -7.85 9.97 -15.21
N PRO A 66 -9.01 9.48 -14.75
CA PRO A 66 -9.38 8.07 -14.86
C PRO A 66 -9.65 7.66 -16.32
N LYS A 67 -9.07 6.54 -16.77
CA LYS A 67 -9.16 6.03 -18.15
C LYS A 67 -9.34 4.50 -18.19
N PRO A 68 -10.28 3.96 -19.01
CA PRO A 68 -10.50 2.52 -19.11
C PRO A 68 -9.26 1.73 -19.58
N SER A 69 -8.55 2.25 -20.59
CA SER A 69 -7.33 1.65 -21.13
C SER A 69 -6.16 1.60 -20.15
N ARG A 70 -6.24 2.37 -19.05
CA ARG A 70 -5.25 2.40 -17.97
C ARG A 70 -5.69 1.59 -16.74
N GLY A 71 -6.90 1.02 -16.76
CA GLY A 71 -7.45 0.29 -15.62
C GLY A 71 -7.86 1.20 -14.44
N THR A 72 -7.89 2.51 -14.65
CA THR A 72 -8.25 3.50 -13.62
C THR A 72 -9.69 3.98 -13.74
N LYS A 73 -10.44 3.46 -14.71
CA LYS A 73 -11.89 3.63 -14.88
C LYS A 73 -12.52 2.32 -15.33
N CYS A 74 -13.66 1.94 -14.76
CA CYS A 74 -14.46 0.84 -15.29
C CYS A 74 -15.95 1.17 -15.15
N THR A 75 -16.68 1.03 -16.25
CA THR A 75 -18.15 1.06 -16.25
C THR A 75 -18.64 -0.37 -16.38
N PHE A 76 -19.57 -0.78 -15.52
CA PHE A 76 -20.11 -2.15 -15.47
C PHE A 76 -21.55 -2.12 -14.95
N GLY A 77 -22.28 -3.23 -15.05
CA GLY A 77 -23.69 -3.27 -14.70
C GLY A 77 -24.30 -4.65 -14.80
N THR A 78 -25.59 -4.77 -14.51
CA THR A 78 -26.32 -6.05 -14.43
C THR A 78 -26.68 -6.65 -15.79
N ARG A 79 -26.70 -5.84 -16.86
CA ARG A 79 -27.20 -6.24 -18.18
C ARG A 79 -26.34 -5.81 -19.38
N VAL A 80 -25.13 -5.32 -19.17
CA VAL A 80 -24.30 -4.84 -20.28
C VAL A 80 -22.90 -5.44 -20.19
N PRO A 81 -22.32 -5.98 -21.29
CA PRO A 81 -20.88 -6.05 -21.44
C PRO A 81 -20.38 -4.61 -21.58
N MET A 82 -20.33 -3.88 -20.46
CA MET A 82 -20.24 -2.42 -20.44
C MET A 82 -18.81 -1.90 -20.44
N CYS A 83 -17.86 -2.79 -20.70
CA CYS A 83 -16.47 -2.44 -20.76
C CYS A 83 -16.10 -2.15 -22.20
N ASP A 84 -15.62 -0.93 -22.44
CA ASP A 84 -15.05 -0.54 -23.72
C ASP A 84 -13.96 -1.54 -24.12
N VAL A 85 -13.85 -1.82 -25.41
CA VAL A 85 -12.76 -2.65 -25.96
C VAL A 85 -11.42 -2.08 -25.50
N GLY A 86 -10.61 -2.90 -24.84
CA GLY A 86 -9.32 -2.48 -24.27
C GLY A 86 -9.34 -1.98 -22.83
N THR A 87 -10.46 -2.14 -22.09
CA THR A 87 -10.49 -1.90 -20.64
C THR A 87 -9.55 -2.87 -19.92
N LYS A 88 -8.57 -2.35 -19.18
CA LYS A 88 -7.51 -3.16 -18.53
C LYS A 88 -7.98 -3.88 -17.26
N ALA A 89 -8.72 -3.19 -16.39
CA ALA A 89 -9.16 -3.72 -15.09
C ALA A 89 -10.68 -3.83 -15.06
N LEU A 90 -11.19 -5.03 -15.34
CA LEU A 90 -12.63 -5.31 -15.48
C LEU A 90 -13.29 -5.59 -14.12
N TRP A 91 -14.11 -4.65 -13.66
CA TRP A 91 -14.98 -4.84 -12.51
C TRP A 91 -16.26 -5.54 -12.93
N SER A 92 -16.84 -6.32 -12.01
CA SER A 92 -18.11 -7.01 -12.26
C SER A 92 -19.10 -6.78 -11.13
N CYS A 93 -20.39 -6.92 -11.44
CA CYS A 93 -21.44 -6.97 -10.43
C CYS A 93 -22.50 -8.01 -10.77
N SER A 94 -23.14 -8.56 -9.74
CA SER A 94 -24.33 -9.41 -9.86
C SER A 94 -25.37 -9.01 -8.82
N ILE A 95 -26.65 -9.26 -9.11
CA ILE A 95 -27.73 -9.07 -8.14
C ILE A 95 -27.70 -10.28 -7.20
N ASN A 96 -27.60 -10.02 -5.89
CA ASN A 96 -27.64 -11.06 -4.87
C ASN A 96 -29.05 -11.63 -4.73
N ALA A 97 -29.16 -12.94 -4.50
CA ALA A 97 -30.41 -13.64 -4.28
C ALA A 97 -31.22 -13.12 -3.07
N THR A 98 -30.57 -12.45 -2.11
CA THR A 98 -31.23 -11.81 -0.95
C THR A 98 -31.99 -10.53 -1.29
N SER A 99 -31.92 -10.04 -2.53
CA SER A 99 -32.58 -8.81 -2.95
C SER A 99 -34.11 -8.93 -2.90
N SER A 100 -34.77 -7.95 -2.28
CA SER A 100 -36.23 -7.82 -2.29
C SER A 100 -36.65 -6.84 -3.39
N LEU A 101 -36.55 -7.29 -4.64
CA LEU A 101 -36.74 -6.44 -5.81
C LEU A 101 -38.13 -5.79 -5.87
N GLN A 102 -39.18 -6.51 -5.45
CA GLN A 102 -40.57 -6.01 -5.42
C GLN A 102 -40.77 -4.86 -4.43
N THR A 103 -39.96 -4.79 -3.38
CA THR A 103 -40.00 -3.71 -2.39
C THR A 103 -38.95 -2.62 -2.68
N GLY A 104 -38.28 -2.68 -3.83
CA GLY A 104 -37.24 -1.72 -4.22
C GLY A 104 -35.91 -1.89 -3.49
N CYS A 105 -35.64 -3.05 -2.90
CA CYS A 105 -34.36 -3.33 -2.24
C CYS A 105 -33.48 -4.20 -3.14
N VAL A 106 -32.42 -3.62 -3.70
CA VAL A 106 -31.51 -4.30 -4.64
C VAL A 106 -30.14 -4.44 -3.99
N THR A 107 -29.73 -5.67 -3.70
CA THR A 107 -28.40 -5.95 -3.16
C THR A 107 -27.49 -6.43 -4.29
N LEU A 108 -26.35 -5.80 -4.43
CA LEU A 108 -25.34 -6.07 -5.45
C LEU A 108 -24.13 -6.71 -4.79
N SER A 109 -23.57 -7.73 -5.44
CA SER A 109 -22.22 -8.23 -5.18
C SER A 109 -21.29 -7.63 -6.22
N VAL A 110 -20.41 -6.70 -5.81
CA VAL A 110 -19.45 -5.99 -6.66
C VAL A 110 -18.06 -6.59 -6.47
N THR A 111 -17.36 -6.91 -7.57
CA THR A 111 -16.03 -7.54 -7.52
C THR A 111 -14.99 -6.72 -8.28
N PRO A 112 -14.01 -6.10 -7.60
CA PRO A 112 -12.81 -5.60 -8.24
C PRO A 112 -11.96 -6.75 -8.80
N PRO A 113 -11.31 -6.60 -9.96
CA PRO A 113 -10.37 -7.61 -10.45
C PRO A 113 -9.13 -7.67 -9.55
N ALA A 114 -8.43 -8.81 -9.54
CA ALA A 114 -7.25 -9.04 -8.70
C ALA A 114 -6.04 -8.18 -9.08
N ASP A 115 -6.07 -7.51 -10.24
CA ASP A 115 -5.07 -6.57 -10.72
C ASP A 115 -5.59 -5.12 -10.75
N ALA A 116 -6.67 -4.81 -10.04
CA ALA A 116 -7.09 -3.42 -9.85
C ALA A 116 -5.96 -2.59 -9.22
N PRO A 117 -5.73 -1.34 -9.68
CA PRO A 117 -4.88 -0.40 -8.95
C PRO A 117 -5.31 -0.24 -7.50
N VAL A 118 -4.35 -0.20 -6.56
CA VAL A 118 -4.67 0.12 -5.17
C VAL A 118 -4.78 1.63 -4.98
N GLY A 119 -5.68 2.06 -4.11
CA GLY A 119 -5.90 3.46 -3.78
C GLY A 119 -7.36 3.81 -3.51
N LYS A 120 -7.63 5.12 -3.46
CA LYS A 120 -8.99 5.66 -3.31
C LYS A 120 -9.75 5.61 -4.63
N TYR A 121 -11.01 5.19 -4.56
CA TYR A 121 -11.93 5.14 -5.68
C TYR A 121 -13.18 5.97 -5.38
N SER A 122 -13.71 6.61 -6.42
CA SER A 122 -15.10 7.07 -6.44
C SER A 122 -15.96 6.05 -7.16
N LEU A 123 -17.14 5.76 -6.61
CA LEU A 123 -18.16 4.88 -7.17
C LEU A 123 -19.39 5.70 -7.52
N SER A 124 -19.77 5.74 -8.80
CA SER A 124 -21.01 6.37 -9.28
C SER A 124 -22.04 5.31 -9.64
N ILE A 125 -23.27 5.43 -9.15
CA ILE A 125 -24.36 4.47 -9.37
C ILE A 125 -25.51 5.17 -10.11
N GLU A 126 -25.88 4.64 -11.27
CA GLU A 126 -26.88 5.19 -12.20
C GLU A 126 -27.98 4.16 -12.51
N LEU A 127 -29.25 4.57 -12.41
CA LEU A 127 -30.44 3.77 -12.73
C LEU A 127 -31.20 4.33 -13.94
N GLY A 128 -30.48 4.55 -15.06
CA GLY A 128 -31.08 5.00 -16.34
C GLY A 128 -31.72 6.39 -16.33
N ARG A 129 -31.57 7.16 -15.24
CA ARG A 129 -32.09 8.53 -15.05
C ARG A 129 -30.91 9.48 -14.76
N PRO A 130 -31.05 10.80 -14.97
CA PRO A 130 -29.89 11.72 -15.03
C PRO A 130 -29.17 11.99 -13.70
N SER A 131 -29.53 11.32 -12.61
CA SER A 131 -28.89 11.51 -11.30
C SER A 131 -28.12 10.26 -10.89
N ALA A 132 -26.84 10.45 -10.58
CA ALA A 132 -25.95 9.40 -10.07
C ALA A 132 -25.68 9.63 -8.58
N VAL A 133 -25.81 8.57 -7.77
CA VAL A 133 -25.32 8.60 -6.39
C VAL A 133 -23.82 8.36 -6.43
N LYS A 134 -23.06 9.14 -5.64
CA LYS A 134 -21.60 9.03 -5.55
C LYS A 134 -21.18 8.58 -4.16
N GLU A 135 -20.43 7.49 -4.14
CA GLU A 135 -19.82 6.91 -2.95
C GLU A 135 -18.30 6.84 -3.11
N SER A 136 -17.60 6.49 -2.03
CA SER A 136 -16.16 6.30 -2.05
C SER A 136 -15.73 5.03 -1.34
N LEU A 137 -14.64 4.45 -1.80
CA LEU A 137 -14.04 3.25 -1.21
C LEU A 137 -12.53 3.30 -1.37
N VAL A 138 -11.83 2.50 -0.56
CA VAL A 138 -10.39 2.24 -0.72
C VAL A 138 -10.21 0.79 -1.14
N VAL A 139 -9.35 0.56 -2.13
CA VAL A 139 -8.97 -0.76 -2.62
C VAL A 139 -7.51 -1.03 -2.25
N LEU A 140 -7.26 -2.13 -1.55
CA LEU A 140 -5.94 -2.60 -1.13
C LEU A 140 -5.54 -3.88 -1.87
N PHE A 141 -4.26 -4.27 -1.74
CA PHE A 141 -3.79 -5.59 -2.17
C PHE A 141 -4.46 -6.70 -1.33
N ASN A 142 -4.55 -7.90 -1.91
CA ASN A 142 -5.27 -9.01 -1.30
C ASN A 142 -4.41 -10.27 -1.12
N PRO A 143 -3.74 -10.43 0.03
CA PRO A 143 -2.95 -11.62 0.31
C PRO A 143 -3.79 -12.88 0.56
N TRP A 144 -5.13 -12.77 0.65
CA TRP A 144 -6.06 -13.91 0.70
C TRP A 144 -6.55 -14.35 -0.69
N CYS A 145 -6.34 -13.57 -1.75
CA CYS A 145 -6.81 -13.90 -3.10
C CYS A 145 -5.71 -14.60 -3.91
N GLN A 146 -5.93 -15.86 -4.30
CA GLN A 146 -4.96 -16.67 -5.07
C GLN A 146 -4.52 -16.04 -6.40
N ASN A 147 -5.38 -15.22 -7.00
CA ASN A 147 -5.10 -14.53 -8.26
C ASN A 147 -4.27 -13.25 -8.06
N ASP A 148 -4.14 -12.76 -6.82
CA ASP A 148 -3.31 -11.60 -6.50
C ASP A 148 -1.83 -12.00 -6.43
N TRP A 149 -0.96 -11.11 -6.87
CA TRP A 149 0.49 -11.31 -6.84
C TRP A 149 1.07 -11.26 -5.42
N VAL A 150 0.32 -10.76 -4.44
CA VAL A 150 0.72 -10.81 -3.02
C VAL A 150 0.11 -11.97 -2.25
N TYR A 151 -0.53 -12.94 -2.94
CA TYR A 151 -1.13 -14.10 -2.29
C TYR A 151 -0.10 -14.85 -1.44
N LEU A 152 -0.40 -14.98 -0.15
CA LEU A 152 0.43 -15.71 0.80
C LEU A 152 -0.41 -16.85 1.35
N PRO A 153 -0.13 -18.13 1.05
CA PRO A 153 -1.08 -19.23 1.28
C PRO A 153 -1.31 -19.57 2.75
N ASP A 154 -0.32 -19.39 3.61
CA ASP A 154 -0.42 -19.73 5.04
C ASP A 154 -1.17 -18.64 5.82
N GLU A 155 -2.21 -19.03 6.57
CA GLU A 155 -3.03 -18.09 7.36
C GLU A 155 -2.24 -17.48 8.52
N LYS A 156 -1.39 -18.25 9.21
CA LYS A 156 -0.59 -17.73 10.33
C LYS A 156 0.42 -16.71 9.82
N GLU A 157 1.01 -16.95 8.65
CA GLU A 157 1.90 -15.99 8.02
C GLU A 157 1.15 -14.73 7.57
N ARG A 158 -0.09 -14.82 7.07
CA ARG A 158 -0.92 -13.62 6.80
C ARG A 158 -1.21 -12.83 8.07
N GLN A 159 -1.53 -13.52 9.16
CA GLN A 159 -1.74 -12.85 10.46
C GLN A 159 -0.47 -12.14 10.93
N GLU A 160 0.70 -12.76 10.82
CA GLU A 160 1.97 -12.15 11.25
C GLU A 160 2.45 -11.03 10.31
N TYR A 161 2.39 -11.23 8.99
CA TYR A 161 3.04 -10.35 8.04
C TYR A 161 2.11 -9.28 7.45
N VAL A 162 0.83 -9.27 7.81
CA VAL A 162 -0.16 -8.27 7.37
C VAL A 162 -0.94 -7.69 8.54
N MET A 163 -1.49 -8.54 9.41
CA MET A 163 -2.43 -8.10 10.46
C MET A 163 -1.73 -7.67 11.75
N ASN A 164 -0.63 -8.31 12.13
CA ASN A 164 0.07 -7.99 13.37
C ASN A 164 0.66 -6.58 13.33
N GLU A 165 0.27 -5.73 14.29
CA GLU A 165 0.73 -4.34 14.40
C GLU A 165 1.97 -4.19 15.29
N GLN A 166 2.42 -5.27 15.93
CA GLN A 166 3.51 -5.24 16.88
C GLN A 166 4.58 -6.26 16.51
N GLY A 167 5.84 -5.87 16.63
CA GLY A 167 6.95 -6.74 16.27
C GLY A 167 8.23 -6.43 17.02
N HIS A 168 9.29 -7.11 16.60
CA HIS A 168 10.63 -6.91 17.12
C HIS A 168 11.60 -6.64 15.98
N ILE A 169 12.53 -5.73 16.20
CA ILE A 169 13.67 -5.47 15.33
C ILE A 169 14.92 -5.85 16.11
N TYR A 170 15.72 -6.77 15.59
CA TYR A 170 16.93 -7.21 16.27
C TYR A 170 18.04 -6.17 16.06
N THR A 171 18.71 -5.80 17.14
CA THR A 171 19.79 -4.79 17.15
C THR A 171 20.96 -5.27 18.01
N GLY A 172 22.12 -4.64 17.88
CA GLY A 172 23.31 -4.97 18.66
C GLY A 172 24.47 -5.42 17.77
N THR A 173 25.04 -6.58 18.07
CA THR A 173 26.18 -7.16 17.34
C THR A 173 25.93 -8.65 17.09
N ALA A 174 26.68 -9.27 16.16
CA ALA A 174 26.56 -10.70 15.88
C ALA A 174 26.76 -11.59 17.14
N HIS A 175 27.56 -11.14 18.11
CA HIS A 175 27.86 -11.88 19.34
C HIS A 175 26.92 -11.56 20.50
N CYS A 176 26.26 -10.41 20.46
CA CYS A 176 25.37 -9.94 21.51
C CYS A 176 24.31 -9.05 20.87
N PHE A 177 23.15 -9.65 20.58
CA PHE A 177 21.99 -8.97 20.01
C PHE A 177 20.80 -9.07 20.95
N SER A 178 19.89 -8.11 20.81
CA SER A 178 18.66 -8.05 21.58
C SER A 178 17.49 -7.61 20.71
N PRO A 179 16.28 -8.13 20.96
CA PRO A 179 15.08 -7.64 20.30
C PRO A 179 14.73 -6.25 20.82
N MET A 180 14.49 -5.31 19.91
CA MET A 180 13.89 -4.01 20.18
C MET A 180 12.41 -4.09 19.79
N PHE A 181 11.51 -3.84 20.74
CA PHE A 181 10.08 -3.75 20.43
C PHE A 181 9.82 -2.62 19.43
N TRP A 182 8.94 -2.87 18.46
CA TRP A 182 8.48 -1.88 17.51
C TRP A 182 6.98 -2.01 17.30
N ASP A 183 6.28 -0.89 17.45
CA ASP A 183 4.86 -0.75 17.14
C ASP A 183 4.69 -0.20 15.72
N PHE A 184 4.26 -1.06 14.80
CA PHE A 184 3.97 -0.67 13.42
C PHE A 184 2.71 0.20 13.36
N GLY A 185 1.63 -0.23 14.02
CA GLY A 185 0.38 0.53 14.12
C GLY A 185 -0.24 0.89 12.77
N GLN A 186 -0.22 -0.03 11.80
CA GLN A 186 -0.73 0.22 10.44
C GLN A 186 -2.25 0.49 10.38
N PHE A 187 -3.01 0.21 11.44
CA PHE A 187 -4.46 0.40 11.53
C PHE A 187 -4.86 1.58 12.42
N GLU A 188 -3.89 2.31 12.96
CA GLU A 188 -4.11 3.51 13.76
C GLU A 188 -4.77 4.65 12.95
N GLU A 189 -5.29 5.65 13.67
CA GLU A 189 -5.96 6.80 13.07
C GLU A 189 -5.07 7.54 12.05
N GLU A 190 -5.70 8.11 11.02
CA GLU A 190 -5.07 8.81 9.89
C GLU A 190 -4.28 7.91 8.91
N MET A 191 -4.02 6.62 9.22
CA MET A 191 -3.17 5.76 8.38
C MET A 191 -3.66 5.62 6.94
N VAL A 192 -4.98 5.62 6.72
CA VAL A 192 -5.58 5.62 5.38
C VAL A 192 -5.13 6.83 4.58
N ASP A 193 -5.27 8.03 5.14
CA ASP A 193 -4.94 9.26 4.45
C ASP A 193 -3.43 9.42 4.31
N ILE A 194 -2.65 9.06 5.33
CA ILE A 194 -1.19 9.12 5.32
C ILE A 194 -0.61 8.22 4.22
N CYS A 195 -0.99 6.94 4.19
CA CYS A 195 -0.44 5.99 3.23
C CYS A 195 -0.85 6.34 1.79
N LEU A 196 -2.10 6.76 1.57
CA LEU A 196 -2.55 7.22 0.25
C LEU A 196 -1.82 8.49 -0.19
N LYS A 197 -1.63 9.46 0.72
CA LYS A 197 -0.88 10.69 0.48
C LYS A 197 0.57 10.39 0.08
N LEU A 198 1.22 9.42 0.72
CA LEU A 198 2.58 8.97 0.40
C LEU A 198 2.71 8.56 -1.08
N LEU A 199 1.73 7.82 -1.62
CA LEU A 199 1.72 7.48 -3.05
C LEU A 199 1.45 8.70 -3.94
N ASP A 200 0.63 9.67 -3.52
CA ASP A 200 0.27 10.82 -4.35
C ASP A 200 1.36 11.90 -4.40
N VAL A 201 2.24 11.98 -3.41
CA VAL A 201 3.31 12.98 -3.35
C VAL A 201 4.64 12.53 -3.94
N ASN A 202 4.71 11.28 -4.40
CA ASN A 202 5.91 10.73 -5.00
C ASN A 202 6.24 11.42 -6.36
N PRO A 203 7.52 11.53 -6.76
CA PRO A 203 7.89 12.23 -7.99
C PRO A 203 7.36 11.60 -9.28
N LYS A 204 7.15 10.27 -9.33
CA LYS A 204 6.54 9.62 -10.49
C LYS A 204 5.10 10.08 -10.65
N HIS A 205 4.35 10.23 -9.55
CA HIS A 205 3.00 10.82 -9.57
C HIS A 205 3.01 12.29 -9.99
N LYS A 206 3.94 13.10 -9.46
CA LYS A 206 4.06 14.52 -9.85
C LYS A 206 4.35 14.69 -11.35
N ARG A 207 5.15 13.80 -11.93
CA ARG A 207 5.56 13.84 -13.34
C ARG A 207 4.48 13.31 -14.29
N ASP A 208 3.90 12.15 -13.97
CA ASP A 208 2.86 11.50 -14.76
C ASP A 208 1.84 10.80 -13.84
N PRO A 209 0.84 11.53 -13.34
CA PRO A 209 -0.13 11.00 -12.38
C PRO A 209 -1.01 9.91 -13.00
N GLU A 210 -1.22 9.93 -14.32
CA GLU A 210 -2.02 8.91 -15.00
C GLU A 210 -1.30 7.56 -14.98
N ASN A 211 -0.03 7.56 -15.38
CA ASN A 211 0.77 6.36 -15.45
C ASN A 211 1.10 5.83 -14.05
N ASP A 212 1.38 6.71 -13.10
CA ASP A 212 1.60 6.33 -11.69
C ASP A 212 0.38 5.59 -11.12
N VAL A 213 -0.82 6.18 -11.18
CA VAL A 213 -2.04 5.54 -10.67
C VAL A 213 -2.34 4.23 -11.41
N SER A 214 -2.15 4.19 -12.73
CA SER A 214 -2.27 2.96 -13.52
C SER A 214 -1.28 1.86 -13.07
N ALA A 215 -0.07 2.24 -12.64
CA ALA A 215 0.98 1.31 -12.25
C ALA A 215 0.81 0.79 -10.81
N ARG A 216 -0.03 1.43 -9.99
CA ARG A 216 -0.41 0.95 -8.64
C ARG A 216 -1.14 -0.40 -8.63
N CYS A 217 -1.44 -0.98 -9.80
CA CYS A 217 -1.87 -2.38 -9.91
C CYS A 217 -0.75 -3.39 -9.62
N ASN A 218 0.51 -2.98 -9.69
CA ASN A 218 1.66 -3.86 -9.59
C ASN A 218 2.34 -3.69 -8.22
N PRO A 219 2.41 -4.74 -7.37
CA PRO A 219 3.08 -4.63 -6.07
C PRO A 219 4.57 -4.26 -6.22
N ILE A 220 5.27 -4.76 -7.24
CA ILE A 220 6.68 -4.42 -7.49
C ILE A 220 6.85 -2.90 -7.66
N TYR A 221 5.95 -2.28 -8.41
CA TYR A 221 5.97 -0.83 -8.62
C TYR A 221 5.70 -0.07 -7.32
N VAL A 222 4.66 -0.47 -6.59
CA VAL A 222 4.27 0.17 -5.33
C VAL A 222 5.38 0.03 -4.29
N CYS A 223 6.00 -1.13 -4.16
CA CYS A 223 7.10 -1.36 -3.23
C CYS A 223 8.31 -0.47 -3.55
N ARG A 224 8.69 -0.34 -4.83
CA ARG A 224 9.74 0.60 -5.26
C ARG A 224 9.41 2.05 -4.95
N VAL A 225 8.16 2.47 -5.16
CA VAL A 225 7.72 3.83 -4.80
C VAL A 225 7.81 4.04 -3.30
N ILE A 226 7.32 3.09 -2.49
CA ILE A 226 7.38 3.17 -1.03
C ILE A 226 8.84 3.25 -0.58
N SER A 227 9.72 2.34 -1.02
CA SER A 227 11.14 2.32 -0.62
C SER A 227 11.81 3.68 -0.81
N ALA A 228 11.59 4.33 -1.95
CA ALA A 228 12.11 5.67 -2.24
C ALA A 228 11.46 6.76 -1.39
N MET A 229 10.15 6.67 -1.12
CA MET A 229 9.41 7.68 -0.36
C MET A 229 9.65 7.61 1.15
N ILE A 230 10.23 6.53 1.67
CA ILE A 230 10.49 6.40 3.11
C ILE A 230 11.66 7.29 3.54
N ASN A 231 12.63 7.58 2.67
CA ASN A 231 13.67 8.58 2.92
C ASN A 231 13.47 9.86 2.10
N CYS A 232 14.02 10.99 2.56
CA CYS A 232 13.70 12.31 2.03
C CYS A 232 14.70 12.90 1.01
N TYR A 233 15.71 12.17 0.57
CA TYR A 233 16.86 12.80 -0.11
C TYR A 233 16.59 13.24 -1.55
N ASP A 234 15.74 12.53 -2.28
CA ASP A 234 15.41 12.88 -3.67
C ASP A 234 13.95 13.38 -3.82
N ASP A 235 13.14 13.24 -2.77
CA ASP A 235 11.67 13.29 -2.82
C ASP A 235 11.08 14.01 -1.58
N MET A 236 9.74 14.16 -1.50
CA MET A 236 9.05 14.62 -0.27
C MET A 236 8.86 13.46 0.72
N GLY A 237 9.93 12.70 0.95
CA GLY A 237 9.88 11.46 1.71
C GLY A 237 9.81 11.64 3.23
N VAL A 238 9.59 10.53 3.92
CA VAL A 238 9.16 10.53 5.33
C VAL A 238 10.27 10.92 6.28
N LEU A 239 11.44 10.28 6.19
CA LEU A 239 12.50 10.39 7.19
C LEU A 239 13.79 11.02 6.63
N GLN A 240 14.42 11.85 7.46
CA GLN A 240 15.80 12.29 7.25
C GLN A 240 16.76 11.42 8.07
N GLY A 241 17.80 10.89 7.40
CA GLY A 241 18.82 10.06 8.04
C GLY A 241 19.83 10.86 8.85
N CYS A 242 20.32 10.31 9.97
CA CYS A 242 21.45 10.89 10.72
C CYS A 242 22.25 9.84 11.51
N TRP A 243 23.57 9.78 11.27
CA TRP A 243 24.52 8.85 11.90
C TRP A 243 25.71 9.54 12.59
N ASP A 244 25.72 10.88 12.69
CA ASP A 244 26.86 11.63 13.25
C ASP A 244 26.84 11.74 14.79
N GLY A 245 25.77 11.27 15.44
CA GLY A 245 25.57 11.32 16.88
C GLY A 245 25.00 12.64 17.43
N ASN A 246 24.75 13.63 16.57
CA ASN A 246 24.18 14.93 16.95
C ASN A 246 22.73 15.07 16.48
N TYR A 247 21.79 15.02 17.44
CA TYR A 247 20.35 15.04 17.18
C TYR A 247 19.63 16.25 17.80
N HIS A 248 20.33 17.35 18.06
CA HIS A 248 19.79 18.49 18.84
C HIS A 248 18.55 19.16 18.22
N ASP A 249 18.40 19.14 16.89
CA ASP A 249 17.30 19.73 16.13
C ASP A 249 16.25 18.69 15.69
N GLY A 250 16.31 17.48 16.22
CA GLY A 250 15.39 16.39 15.90
C GLY A 250 15.21 15.39 17.04
N VAL A 251 14.67 14.22 16.71
CA VAL A 251 14.56 13.10 17.64
C VAL A 251 15.72 12.14 17.42
N CYS A 252 16.40 11.76 18.50
CA CYS A 252 17.42 10.72 18.46
C CYS A 252 16.80 9.40 17.94
N PRO A 253 17.37 8.76 16.90
CA PRO A 253 16.79 7.57 16.26
C PRO A 253 16.46 6.42 17.23
N THR A 254 17.23 6.25 18.30
CA THR A 254 17.02 5.20 19.32
C THR A 254 15.84 5.46 20.26
N ARG A 255 15.22 6.66 20.21
CA ARG A 255 14.02 6.99 21.01
C ARG A 255 12.72 6.60 20.31
N TRP A 256 12.76 6.31 19.01
CA TRP A 256 11.57 5.83 18.31
C TRP A 256 11.26 4.40 18.71
N THR A 257 9.99 4.14 19.00
CA THR A 257 9.46 2.81 19.31
C THR A 257 8.24 2.47 18.47
N SER A 258 7.80 3.39 17.61
CA SER A 258 6.59 3.27 16.80
C SER A 258 6.71 4.04 15.50
N SER A 259 6.13 3.48 14.43
CA SER A 259 6.01 4.14 13.12
C SER A 259 4.92 5.20 13.09
N VAL A 260 3.90 5.07 13.96
CA VAL A 260 2.68 5.88 13.96
C VAL A 260 3.00 7.36 14.09
N SER A 261 3.75 7.72 15.13
CA SER A 261 4.09 9.11 15.41
C SER A 261 5.02 9.75 14.37
N ILE A 262 5.80 8.94 13.64
CA ILE A 262 6.65 9.42 12.55
C ILE A 262 5.77 9.78 11.36
N LEU A 263 4.90 8.87 10.94
CA LEU A 263 4.01 9.02 9.80
C LEU A 263 3.01 10.18 10.00
N GLN A 264 2.42 10.29 11.19
CA GLN A 264 1.54 11.41 11.55
C GLN A 264 2.27 12.76 11.51
N ARG A 265 3.49 12.85 12.07
CA ARG A 265 4.29 14.09 12.01
C ARG A 265 4.63 14.50 10.59
N TRP A 266 5.00 13.55 9.74
CA TRP A 266 5.25 13.81 8.33
C TRP A 266 4.00 14.36 7.65
N PHE A 267 2.85 13.72 7.86
CA PHE A 267 1.59 14.13 7.24
C PHE A 267 1.10 15.51 7.72
N GLN A 268 1.07 15.73 9.03
CA GLN A 268 0.62 16.98 9.65
C GLN A 268 1.54 18.17 9.36
N SER A 269 2.81 17.92 9.01
CA SER A 269 3.77 18.95 8.64
C SER A 269 3.80 19.28 7.14
N ASP A 270 2.76 18.90 6.40
CA ASP A 270 2.66 19.03 4.94
C ASP A 270 3.79 18.28 4.22
N CYS A 271 3.99 17.02 4.61
CA CYS A 271 4.97 16.10 4.03
C CYS A 271 6.44 16.55 4.21
N LYS A 272 6.74 17.32 5.27
CA LYS A 272 8.13 17.66 5.61
C LYS A 272 8.81 16.47 6.30
N ALA A 273 10.07 16.26 5.96
CA ALA A 273 10.86 15.14 6.49
C ALA A 273 10.97 15.18 8.03
N VAL A 274 10.75 14.02 8.65
CA VAL A 274 10.91 13.83 10.10
C VAL A 274 12.37 13.54 10.42
N LYS A 275 12.91 14.31 11.35
CA LYS A 275 14.26 14.17 11.88
C LYS A 275 14.23 13.38 13.21
N TYR A 276 14.98 12.31 13.41
CA TYR A 276 15.87 11.59 12.49
C TYR A 276 15.58 10.08 12.48
N GLY A 277 16.03 9.39 11.44
CA GLY A 277 16.00 7.93 11.34
C GLY A 277 17.39 7.32 11.13
N GLN A 278 17.50 6.03 11.47
CA GLN A 278 18.57 5.12 11.04
C GLN A 278 17.93 3.86 10.44
N CYS A 279 18.72 2.92 9.92
CA CYS A 279 18.22 1.79 9.11
C CYS A 279 16.99 1.08 9.70
N TRP A 280 16.99 0.74 10.99
CA TRP A 280 15.84 0.10 11.64
C TRP A 280 14.58 0.98 11.71
N VAL A 281 14.75 2.30 11.83
CA VAL A 281 13.64 3.26 11.83
C VAL A 281 13.03 3.33 10.43
N PHE A 282 13.86 3.40 9.38
CA PHE A 282 13.38 3.36 8.00
C PHE A 282 12.66 2.03 7.71
N ALA A 283 13.25 0.90 8.09
CA ALA A 283 12.65 -0.42 7.91
C ALA A 283 11.32 -0.58 8.67
N GLY A 284 11.23 -0.10 9.92
CA GLY A 284 10.00 -0.13 10.70
C GLY A 284 8.87 0.67 10.05
N VAL A 285 9.15 1.90 9.61
CA VAL A 285 8.18 2.74 8.89
C VAL A 285 7.79 2.12 7.55
N MET A 286 8.75 1.57 6.80
CA MET A 286 8.45 0.91 5.54
C MET A 286 7.56 -0.33 5.73
N CYS A 287 7.86 -1.17 6.72
CA CYS A 287 7.05 -2.35 7.05
C CYS A 287 5.60 -1.96 7.32
N THR A 288 5.38 -0.91 8.12
CA THR A 288 4.06 -0.35 8.42
C THR A 288 3.28 0.01 7.16
N VAL A 289 3.87 0.80 6.27
CA VAL A 289 3.22 1.25 5.02
C VAL A 289 2.93 0.06 4.09
N MET A 290 3.84 -0.90 4.01
CA MET A 290 3.67 -2.11 3.19
C MET A 290 2.52 -2.99 3.71
N ARG A 291 2.47 -3.23 5.03
CA ARG A 291 1.39 -3.98 5.70
C ARG A 291 0.04 -3.29 5.52
N PHE A 292 -0.02 -1.95 5.68
CA PHE A 292 -1.23 -1.17 5.42
C PHE A 292 -1.78 -1.44 4.01
N PHE A 293 -0.93 -1.40 2.99
CA PHE A 293 -1.36 -1.65 1.60
C PHE A 293 -1.78 -3.11 1.34
N GLY A 294 -1.55 -4.03 2.28
CA GLY A 294 -1.85 -5.45 2.15
C GLY A 294 -0.73 -6.26 1.49
N ILE A 295 0.50 -5.74 1.48
CA ILE A 295 1.67 -6.48 1.01
C ILE A 295 2.30 -7.16 2.22
N PRO A 296 2.33 -8.50 2.30
CA PRO A 296 2.93 -9.17 3.44
C PRO A 296 4.40 -8.77 3.57
N CYS A 297 4.80 -8.30 4.75
CA CYS A 297 6.09 -7.65 4.95
C CYS A 297 6.70 -8.01 6.31
N ARG A 298 8.01 -8.21 6.33
CA ARG A 298 8.80 -8.46 7.55
C ARG A 298 10.08 -7.63 7.58
N VAL A 299 10.51 -7.28 8.78
CA VAL A 299 11.79 -6.58 9.01
C VAL A 299 12.90 -7.62 9.16
N VAL A 300 14.06 -7.37 8.55
CA VAL A 300 15.22 -8.27 8.56
C VAL A 300 16.44 -7.52 9.06
N THR A 301 17.15 -8.12 10.01
CA THR A 301 18.45 -7.64 10.51
C THR A 301 19.56 -8.52 9.96
N ASN A 302 20.56 -7.90 9.34
CA ASN A 302 21.82 -8.51 8.99
C ASN A 302 22.93 -7.98 9.91
N PHE A 303 23.63 -8.87 10.62
CA PHE A 303 24.78 -8.48 11.44
C PHE A 303 26.07 -8.51 10.62
N GLU A 304 27.05 -7.69 11.00
CA GLU A 304 28.32 -7.55 10.25
C GLU A 304 28.09 -7.22 8.76
N SER A 305 27.18 -6.27 8.52
CA SER A 305 26.75 -5.93 7.17
C SER A 305 27.81 -5.12 6.45
N GLY A 306 28.45 -5.74 5.45
CA GLY A 306 29.36 -5.05 4.54
C GLY A 306 28.62 -4.07 3.63
N HIS A 307 29.12 -2.84 3.56
CA HIS A 307 28.73 -1.84 2.56
C HIS A 307 29.92 -1.66 1.62
N ASP A 308 29.85 -2.38 0.50
CA ASP A 308 30.78 -2.33 -0.63
C ASP A 308 30.39 -1.17 -1.53
N THR A 309 31.31 -0.23 -1.72
CA THR A 309 31.05 0.99 -2.52
C THR A 309 31.54 0.89 -3.96
N ASN A 310 32.19 -0.21 -4.35
CA ASN A 310 32.80 -0.39 -5.67
C ASN A 310 32.38 -1.67 -6.42
N ASN A 311 31.44 -2.45 -5.86
CA ASN A 311 30.91 -3.70 -6.42
C ASN A 311 31.99 -4.78 -6.66
N SER A 312 33.03 -4.79 -5.84
CA SER A 312 34.11 -5.79 -5.91
C SER A 312 33.75 -7.11 -5.24
N LEU A 313 32.69 -7.15 -4.42
CA LEU A 313 32.37 -8.23 -3.48
C LEU A 313 33.48 -8.44 -2.42
N THR A 314 34.33 -7.43 -2.23
CA THR A 314 35.35 -7.38 -1.17
C THR A 314 35.16 -6.12 -0.35
N ILE A 315 35.52 -6.17 0.94
CA ILE A 315 35.43 -5.04 1.85
C ILE A 315 36.84 -4.74 2.36
N ASP A 316 37.38 -3.60 1.98
CA ASP A 316 38.74 -3.22 2.37
C ASP A 316 38.73 -2.27 3.58
N GLN A 317 39.42 -2.67 4.65
CA GLN A 317 39.66 -1.82 5.82
C GLN A 317 41.15 -1.57 6.01
N TYR A 318 41.52 -0.30 5.99
CA TYR A 318 42.89 0.13 6.23
C TYR A 318 43.00 0.69 7.64
N PHE A 319 44.07 0.34 8.35
CA PHE A 319 44.37 0.86 9.67
C PHE A 319 45.79 1.44 9.69
N ASP A 320 46.04 2.35 10.62
CA ASP A 320 47.40 2.75 10.93
C ASP A 320 48.21 1.59 11.52
N GLU A 321 49.53 1.78 11.66
CA GLU A 321 50.47 0.77 12.17
C GLU A 321 50.13 0.28 13.59
N TYR A 322 49.32 1.04 14.34
CA TYR A 322 48.87 0.72 15.69
C TYR A 322 47.49 0.05 15.73
N GLY A 323 46.78 -0.01 14.59
CA GLY A 323 45.42 -0.55 14.51
C GLY A 323 44.34 0.35 15.11
N LEU A 324 44.65 1.61 15.44
CA LEU A 324 43.79 2.51 16.21
C LEU A 324 42.95 3.42 15.32
N LYS A 325 43.49 3.83 14.17
CA LYS A 325 42.81 4.75 13.27
C LYS A 325 42.48 4.05 11.96
N LYS A 326 41.18 3.99 11.64
CA LYS A 326 40.73 3.61 10.30
C LYS A 326 41.17 4.67 9.29
N MET A 327 41.83 4.23 8.23
CA MET A 327 42.35 5.01 7.11
C MET A 327 41.50 4.73 5.87
N GLY A 328 41.35 5.71 4.97
CA GLY A 328 40.48 5.57 3.79
C GLY A 328 38.99 5.79 4.09
N LYS A 329 38.16 5.85 3.05
CA LYS A 329 36.77 6.34 3.13
C LYS A 329 35.70 5.48 2.46
N GLU A 330 36.06 4.37 1.83
CA GLU A 330 35.16 3.76 0.83
C GLU A 330 34.31 2.66 1.46
N ASP A 331 34.87 1.54 1.91
CA ASP A 331 34.01 0.47 2.46
C ASP A 331 33.81 0.55 3.98
N SER A 332 32.64 0.10 4.44
CA SER A 332 32.31 0.03 5.86
C SER A 332 31.65 -1.30 6.23
N ILE A 333 31.87 -1.76 7.47
CA ILE A 333 31.13 -2.88 8.05
C ILE A 333 30.28 -2.29 9.16
N TRP A 334 28.97 -2.40 9.01
CA TRP A 334 28.01 -1.96 10.02
C TRP A 334 27.83 -3.10 11.02
N ASN A 335 27.77 -2.80 12.32
CA ASN A 335 27.49 -3.80 13.34
C ASN A 335 26.23 -4.60 13.02
N PHE A 336 25.21 -3.89 12.53
CA PHE A 336 24.04 -4.45 11.90
C PHE A 336 23.45 -3.46 10.90
N HIS A 337 22.72 -3.99 9.93
CA HIS A 337 21.90 -3.24 8.99
C HIS A 337 20.51 -3.85 8.92
N VAL A 338 19.49 -3.03 8.69
CA VAL A 338 18.10 -3.45 8.73
C VAL A 338 17.37 -2.98 7.48
N TRP A 339 16.67 -3.91 6.83
CA TRP A 339 15.81 -3.67 5.68
C TRP A 339 14.46 -4.40 5.86
N VAL A 340 13.63 -4.40 4.82
CA VAL A 340 12.39 -5.20 4.82
C VAL A 340 12.37 -6.20 3.67
N GLU A 341 11.60 -7.26 3.84
CA GLU A 341 11.25 -8.17 2.77
C GLU A 341 9.75 -8.14 2.53
N GLY A 342 9.35 -7.92 1.28
CA GLY A 342 7.96 -7.96 0.84
C GLY A 342 7.65 -9.25 0.07
N TRP A 343 6.54 -9.92 0.38
CA TRP A 343 6.11 -11.12 -0.32
C TRP A 343 5.32 -10.79 -1.58
N MET A 344 5.82 -11.17 -2.75
CA MET A 344 5.10 -11.01 -4.02
C MET A 344 5.63 -11.92 -5.14
N LYS A 345 4.84 -12.06 -6.20
CA LYS A 345 5.28 -12.64 -7.47
C LYS A 345 6.23 -11.70 -8.24
N ARG A 346 7.14 -12.28 -9.03
CA ARG A 346 8.14 -11.61 -9.87
C ARG A 346 8.08 -12.03 -11.34
N PRO A 347 6.93 -11.81 -12.03
CA PRO A 347 6.80 -12.14 -13.44
C PRO A 347 7.72 -11.32 -14.36
N ASP A 348 8.35 -10.25 -13.84
CA ASP A 348 9.40 -9.49 -14.50
C ASP A 348 10.77 -10.22 -14.53
N LEU A 349 10.99 -11.16 -13.61
CA LEU A 349 12.21 -11.96 -13.55
C LEU A 349 12.04 -13.33 -14.22
N ASP A 350 10.91 -13.98 -13.98
CA ASP A 350 10.61 -15.30 -14.52
C ASP A 350 9.09 -15.57 -14.55
N GLN A 351 8.62 -16.26 -15.58
CA GLN A 351 7.18 -16.57 -15.72
C GLN A 351 6.75 -17.80 -14.91
N ASP A 352 7.68 -18.71 -14.61
CA ASP A 352 7.41 -19.97 -13.90
C ASP A 352 7.41 -19.79 -12.36
N GLY A 353 7.58 -18.56 -11.88
CA GLY A 353 7.50 -18.20 -10.46
C GLY A 353 8.74 -18.57 -9.65
N ARG A 354 9.87 -18.90 -10.30
CA ARG A 354 11.11 -19.28 -9.62
C ARG A 354 11.63 -18.23 -8.63
N TYR A 355 11.38 -16.96 -8.92
CA TYR A 355 11.83 -15.82 -8.11
C TYR A 355 10.68 -15.17 -7.32
N ASP A 356 9.51 -15.82 -7.24
CA ASP A 356 8.41 -15.40 -6.38
C ASP A 356 8.81 -15.59 -4.90
N GLY A 357 8.19 -14.79 -4.03
CA GLY A 357 8.37 -14.89 -2.59
C GLY A 357 8.92 -13.61 -1.98
N TRP A 358 9.82 -13.73 -1.00
CA TRP A 358 10.40 -12.61 -0.28
C TRP A 358 11.37 -11.78 -1.15
N GLN A 359 11.06 -10.50 -1.32
CA GLN A 359 11.84 -9.55 -2.11
C GLN A 359 12.48 -8.52 -1.18
N VAL A 360 13.80 -8.36 -1.26
CA VAL A 360 14.55 -7.36 -0.48
C VAL A 360 14.17 -5.95 -0.94
N LEU A 361 13.90 -5.09 0.04
CA LEU A 361 13.54 -3.70 -0.13
C LEU A 361 14.27 -2.89 0.94
N ASP A 362 15.15 -1.98 0.52
CA ASP A 362 15.89 -1.15 1.45
C ASP A 362 15.53 0.33 1.30
N PRO A 363 14.85 0.91 2.31
CA PRO A 363 14.55 2.34 2.34
C PRO A 363 15.72 3.19 2.83
N THR A 364 16.81 2.58 3.30
CA THR A 364 17.99 3.29 3.80
C THR A 364 18.78 3.90 2.63
N PRO A 365 19.09 5.20 2.66
CA PRO A 365 19.76 5.88 1.55
C PRO A 365 21.27 5.57 1.52
N GLN A 366 21.63 4.37 1.08
CA GLN A 366 23.02 3.93 0.89
C GLN A 366 23.45 4.09 -0.57
N GLU A 367 22.77 3.40 -1.49
CA GLU A 367 23.11 3.37 -2.92
C GLU A 367 22.01 3.96 -3.79
N ARG A 368 22.37 4.45 -4.99
CA ARG A 368 21.39 4.95 -5.97
C ARG A 368 20.94 3.84 -6.93
N SER A 369 19.63 3.61 -7.03
CA SER A 369 19.00 2.80 -8.07
C SER A 369 18.14 3.68 -8.96
N GLU A 370 18.36 3.62 -10.29
CA GLU A 370 17.68 4.48 -11.28
C GLU A 370 17.72 5.99 -10.95
N GLY A 371 18.78 6.44 -10.28
CA GLY A 371 18.97 7.82 -9.84
C GLY A 371 18.34 8.18 -8.49
N LYS A 372 17.67 7.27 -7.79
CA LYS A 372 17.08 7.48 -6.46
C LYS A 372 17.78 6.69 -5.36
N LEU A 373 17.88 7.25 -4.17
CA LEU A 373 18.46 6.60 -2.97
C LEU A 373 17.48 5.56 -2.39
N SER A 374 17.43 4.37 -2.99
CA SER A 374 16.69 3.21 -2.51
C SER A 374 17.20 1.96 -3.22
N LEU A 375 17.24 0.81 -2.55
CA LEU A 375 17.55 -0.47 -3.19
C LEU A 375 16.28 -1.32 -3.34
N PHE A 376 16.14 -1.92 -4.53
CA PHE A 376 15.16 -2.94 -4.88
C PHE A 376 15.74 -3.91 -5.90
#